data_AF-A0A8H4T0B7-F1
#
_entry.id   AF-A0A8H4T0B7-F1
#
_cell.length_a   1.000
_cell.length_b   1.000
_cell.length_c   1.000
_cell.angle_alpha   90.00
_cell.angle_beta   90.00
_cell.angle_gamma   90.00
#
_symmetry.space_group_name_H-M   'P 1'
#
loop_
_entity.id
_entity.type
_entity.pdbx_description
1 polymer ?
#
loop_
_entity_poly.entity_id
_entity_poly.type
_entity_poly.pdbx_seq_one_letter_code
_entity_poly.pdbx_strand_id
1 'polypeptide(L)'
;MDTPHRRQYLHGGRELEAVLTPFTDSFSDTVRSGRLKSSAKAISAMLKTWPGLLVLARDKSKPLSSLLESLNYPDPNARDLILELLFDALQIKPPSWSSSFLAGRRLTTYGRVTNLRSDSDSKQLRVYQENDKNRFDLTAHFSALVLATLLEADLVKALSGLIEVENNQSLKRKATLLLTEVLKLAQHSLPQSVSFSLQVLPSLLPAAVKYDVENHEISTSTIYQIESINRILARSGSLTTTSGRYAVVDEEISASLLSGEPAKNRLNPAMDEASFRNHILETQVL
;
A
#
# COMPACT_ATOMS: atom_id res chain seq x y z
N MET A 1 29.90 2.06 -11.14
CA MET A 1 29.22 3.35 -11.40
C MET A 1 29.59 4.43 -10.40
N ASP A 2 29.99 4.04 -9.18
CA ASP A 2 30.27 4.93 -8.06
C ASP A 2 31.47 5.86 -8.26
N THR A 3 32.51 5.40 -8.96
CA THR A 3 33.73 6.20 -9.18
C THR A 3 33.78 6.82 -10.57
N PRO A 4 34.20 8.09 -10.71
CA PRO A 4 34.28 8.77 -12.00
C PRO A 4 35.22 8.06 -12.98
N HIS A 5 36.34 7.51 -12.49
CA HIS A 5 37.31 6.76 -13.30
C HIS A 5 36.74 5.47 -13.91
N ARG A 6 35.73 4.84 -13.30
CA ARG A 6 35.09 3.65 -13.88
C ARG A 6 33.89 4.01 -14.77
N ARG A 7 33.36 5.23 -14.66
CA ARG A 7 32.23 5.71 -15.47
C ARG A 7 32.63 6.00 -16.92
N GLN A 8 33.91 6.31 -17.16
CA GLN A 8 34.45 6.57 -18.51
C GLN A 8 34.29 5.41 -19.50
N TYR A 9 34.11 4.18 -19.01
CA TYR A 9 33.90 3.00 -19.86
C TYR A 9 32.45 2.86 -20.38
N LEU A 10 31.52 3.65 -19.83
CA LEU A 10 30.12 3.70 -20.26
C LEU A 10 29.95 4.94 -21.13
N HIS A 11 29.91 4.74 -22.45
CA HIS A 11 30.13 5.81 -23.41
C HIS A 11 28.89 6.71 -23.57
N GLY A 12 27.69 6.21 -23.25
CA GLY A 12 26.43 6.98 -23.39
C GLY A 12 25.69 7.29 -22.08
N GLY A 13 26.03 6.61 -20.97
CA GLY A 13 25.24 6.66 -19.73
C GLY A 13 23.77 6.21 -19.89
N ARG A 14 23.39 5.66 -21.05
CA ARG A 14 22.08 5.08 -21.37
C ARG A 14 22.15 3.57 -21.58
N GLU A 15 23.34 2.99 -21.57
CA GLU A 15 23.55 1.54 -21.76
C GLU A 15 22.81 0.73 -20.69
N LEU A 16 22.68 1.27 -19.48
CA LEU A 16 21.90 0.66 -18.40
C LEU A 16 20.39 0.80 -18.58
N GLU A 17 19.91 1.73 -19.40
CA GLU A 17 18.49 1.83 -19.74
C GLU A 17 18.04 0.66 -20.63
N ALA A 18 18.97 -0.07 -21.26
CA ALA A 18 18.68 -1.31 -21.99
C ALA A 18 18.03 -2.40 -21.12
N VAL A 19 18.15 -2.29 -19.80
CA VAL A 19 17.42 -3.15 -18.87
C VAL A 19 15.91 -2.97 -19.02
N LEU A 20 15.42 -1.80 -19.42
CA LEU A 20 13.99 -1.48 -19.57
C LEU A 20 13.41 -2.00 -20.89
N THR A 21 14.26 -2.26 -21.88
CA THR A 21 13.87 -2.69 -23.23
C THR A 21 12.87 -3.85 -23.26
N PRO A 22 13.00 -4.92 -22.43
CA PRO A 22 12.01 -6.01 -22.41
C PRO A 22 10.57 -5.57 -22.08
N PHE A 23 10.40 -4.43 -21.39
CA PHE A 23 9.09 -3.85 -21.06
C PHE A 23 8.61 -2.84 -22.10
N THR A 24 9.53 -2.06 -22.68
CA THR A 24 9.18 -0.96 -23.58
C THR A 24 9.12 -1.36 -25.05
N ASP A 25 9.73 -2.49 -25.41
CA ASP A 25 9.81 -2.95 -26.79
C ASP A 25 8.65 -3.89 -27.15
N SER A 26 7.99 -3.62 -28.28
CA SER A 26 6.78 -4.30 -28.73
C SER A 26 7.05 -5.65 -29.43
N PHE A 27 8.32 -6.03 -29.62
CA PHE A 27 8.64 -7.29 -30.30
C PHE A 27 8.42 -8.50 -29.38
N SER A 28 7.34 -9.23 -29.65
CA SER A 28 7.00 -10.48 -28.98
C SER A 28 7.93 -11.62 -29.39
N ASP A 29 8.99 -11.85 -28.62
CA ASP A 29 9.77 -13.08 -28.68
C ASP A 29 9.52 -13.96 -27.43
N THR A 30 9.52 -15.27 -27.58
CA THR A 30 9.41 -16.24 -26.48
C THR A 30 10.51 -16.04 -25.42
N VAL A 31 11.70 -15.61 -25.85
CA VAL A 31 12.85 -15.25 -25.00
C VAL A 31 12.56 -14.02 -24.13
N ARG A 32 11.61 -13.15 -24.52
CA ARG A 32 11.21 -11.95 -23.78
C ARG A 32 10.72 -12.27 -22.38
N SER A 33 9.97 -13.37 -22.19
CA SER A 33 9.39 -13.75 -20.90
C SER A 33 10.44 -14.00 -19.81
N GLY A 34 11.50 -14.74 -20.13
CA GLY A 34 12.64 -14.98 -19.23
C GLY A 34 13.43 -13.70 -18.95
N ARG A 35 13.60 -12.86 -19.97
CA ARG A 35 14.27 -11.55 -19.86
C ARG A 35 13.46 -10.54 -19.04
N LEU A 36 12.13 -10.63 -19.04
CA LEU A 36 11.24 -9.73 -18.32
C LEU A 36 11.42 -9.88 -16.81
N LYS A 37 11.50 -11.11 -16.31
CA LYS A 37 11.71 -11.40 -14.89
C LYS A 37 13.11 -11.00 -14.41
N SER A 38 14.14 -11.24 -15.22
CA SER A 38 15.50 -10.82 -14.87
C SER A 38 15.65 -9.30 -14.93
N SER A 39 15.05 -8.66 -15.93
CA SER A 39 14.94 -7.21 -16.04
C SER A 39 14.22 -6.59 -14.85
N ALA A 40 13.06 -7.13 -14.44
CA ALA A 40 12.32 -6.65 -13.27
C ALA A 40 13.19 -6.66 -12.00
N LYS A 41 13.91 -7.75 -11.76
CA LYS A 41 14.84 -7.87 -10.63
C LYS A 41 15.99 -6.89 -10.72
N ALA A 42 16.55 -6.70 -11.91
CA ALA A 42 17.64 -5.76 -12.13
C ALA A 42 17.20 -4.31 -11.90
N ILE A 43 16.03 -3.90 -12.41
CA ILE A 43 15.47 -2.56 -12.17
C ILE A 43 15.16 -2.36 -10.69
N SER A 44 14.55 -3.34 -10.01
CA SER A 44 14.31 -3.26 -8.57
C SER A 44 15.63 -3.10 -7.79
N ALA A 45 16.67 -3.86 -8.14
CA ALA A 45 17.99 -3.72 -7.55
C ALA A 45 18.61 -2.34 -7.83
N MET A 46 18.44 -1.80 -9.04
CA MET A 46 18.90 -0.47 -9.40
C MET A 46 18.22 0.61 -8.56
N LEU A 47 16.89 0.56 -8.40
CA LEU A 47 16.13 1.50 -7.54
C LEU A 47 16.60 1.45 -6.09
N LYS A 48 17.06 0.30 -5.61
CA LYS A 48 17.58 0.09 -4.25
C LYS A 48 19.02 0.58 -4.04
N THR A 49 19.68 1.11 -5.08
CA THR A 49 21.07 1.59 -5.01
C THR A 49 21.19 3.03 -5.50
N TRP A 50 22.09 3.81 -4.90
CA TRP A 50 22.31 5.20 -5.33
C TRP A 50 22.66 5.36 -6.81
N PRO A 51 23.61 4.59 -7.38
CA PRO A 51 23.96 4.78 -8.78
C PRO A 51 22.86 4.33 -9.73
N GLY A 52 22.12 3.28 -9.38
CA GLY A 52 20.99 2.82 -10.18
C GLY A 52 19.84 3.82 -10.17
N LEU A 53 19.51 4.36 -9.00
CA LEU A 53 18.51 5.41 -8.84
C LEU A 53 18.88 6.67 -9.64
N LEU A 54 20.13 7.13 -9.58
CA LEU A 54 20.60 8.29 -10.35
C LEU A 54 20.50 8.08 -11.87
N VAL A 55 20.75 6.86 -12.35
CA VAL A 55 20.58 6.51 -13.77
C VAL A 55 19.10 6.54 -14.15
N LEU A 56 18.23 5.97 -13.31
CA LEU A 56 16.79 5.88 -13.58
C LEU A 56 16.07 7.24 -13.43
N ALA A 57 16.57 8.13 -12.57
CA ALA A 57 16.08 9.49 -12.39
C ALA A 57 16.58 10.48 -13.46
N ARG A 58 17.42 10.04 -14.39
CA ARG A 58 18.00 10.89 -15.44
C ARG A 58 16.92 11.49 -16.34
N ASP A 59 17.21 12.68 -16.88
CA ASP A 59 16.37 13.39 -17.84
C ASP A 59 14.93 13.64 -17.33
N LYS A 60 14.76 13.91 -16.03
CA LYS A 60 13.46 14.03 -15.33
C LYS A 60 12.73 12.69 -15.22
N SER A 61 13.43 11.66 -14.77
CA SER A 61 12.86 10.31 -14.58
C SER A 61 12.24 9.68 -15.83
N LYS A 62 12.66 10.09 -17.04
CA LYS A 62 12.18 9.53 -18.32
C LYS A 62 12.28 8.00 -18.41
N PRO A 63 13.37 7.35 -17.94
CA PRO A 63 13.43 5.89 -17.94
C PRO A 63 12.30 5.25 -17.12
N LEU A 64 11.97 5.83 -15.97
CA LEU A 64 10.86 5.38 -15.12
C LEU A 64 9.50 5.70 -15.75
N SER A 65 9.33 6.88 -16.34
CA SER A 65 8.11 7.24 -17.06
C SER A 65 7.84 6.27 -18.21
N SER A 66 8.86 5.89 -18.98
CA SER A 66 8.73 4.91 -20.07
C SER A 66 8.35 3.52 -19.56
N LEU A 67 8.90 3.09 -18.42
CA LEU A 67 8.48 1.85 -17.76
C LEU A 67 7.02 1.93 -17.30
N LEU A 68 6.60 3.03 -16.70
CA LEU A 68 5.22 3.20 -16.23
C LEU A 68 4.24 3.31 -17.38
N GLU A 69 4.62 3.96 -18.48
CA GLU A 69 3.82 4.01 -19.71
C GLU A 69 3.62 2.62 -20.31
N SER A 70 4.58 1.70 -20.12
CA SER A 70 4.41 0.31 -20.56
C SER A 70 3.27 -0.44 -19.88
N LEU A 71 2.77 0.03 -18.72
CA LEU A 71 1.56 -0.50 -18.09
C LEU A 71 0.32 -0.33 -18.98
N ASN A 72 0.31 0.67 -19.87
CA ASN A 72 -0.79 0.89 -20.80
C ASN A 72 -0.85 -0.20 -21.87
N TYR A 73 0.26 -0.88 -22.18
CA TYR A 73 0.25 -2.00 -23.13
C TYR A 73 -0.50 -3.19 -22.54
N PRO A 74 -1.35 -3.89 -23.34
CA PRO A 74 -2.17 -5.00 -22.88
C PRO A 74 -1.38 -6.32 -22.74
N ASP A 75 -0.26 -6.30 -22.00
CA ASP A 75 0.50 -7.49 -21.62
C ASP A 75 0.31 -7.79 -20.12
N PRO A 76 -0.50 -8.79 -19.74
CA PRO A 76 -0.80 -9.08 -18.35
C PRO A 76 0.43 -9.54 -17.55
N ASN A 77 1.41 -10.20 -18.20
CA ASN A 77 2.63 -10.65 -17.54
C ASN A 77 3.56 -9.47 -17.24
N ALA A 78 3.70 -8.55 -18.21
CA ALA A 78 4.47 -7.33 -17.99
C ALA A 78 3.86 -6.46 -16.89
N ARG A 79 2.53 -6.25 -16.93
CA ARG A 79 1.80 -5.52 -15.89
C ARG A 79 2.02 -6.12 -14.51
N ASP A 80 1.89 -7.44 -14.38
CA ASP A 80 2.09 -8.12 -13.10
C ASP A 80 3.51 -7.93 -12.55
N LEU A 81 4.53 -8.12 -13.40
CA LEU A 81 5.93 -7.97 -13.02
C LEU A 81 6.31 -6.53 -12.66
N ILE A 82 5.74 -5.53 -13.35
CA ILE A 82 5.93 -4.12 -13.00
C ILE A 82 5.32 -3.83 -11.63
N LEU A 83 4.11 -4.33 -11.35
CA LEU A 83 3.50 -4.18 -10.03
C LEU A 83 4.36 -4.85 -8.94
N GLU A 84 4.87 -6.07 -9.17
CA GLU A 84 5.77 -6.76 -8.21
C GLU A 84 7.06 -5.99 -7.99
N LEU A 85 7.66 -5.46 -9.05
CA LEU A 85 8.82 -4.59 -8.99
C LEU A 85 8.56 -3.37 -8.11
N LEU A 86 7.40 -2.72 -8.25
CA LEU A 86 7.05 -1.53 -7.47
C LEU A 86 6.84 -1.87 -5.99
N PHE A 87 6.17 -3.00 -5.68
CA PHE A 87 6.07 -3.50 -4.30
C PHE A 87 7.45 -3.74 -3.68
N ASP A 88 8.34 -4.38 -4.43
CA ASP A 88 9.68 -4.74 -3.96
C ASP A 88 10.60 -3.51 -3.82
N ALA A 89 10.57 -2.58 -4.78
CA ALA A 89 11.37 -1.36 -4.78
C ALA A 89 10.99 -0.41 -3.63
N LEU A 90 9.69 -0.28 -3.34
CA LEU A 90 9.17 0.53 -2.23
C LEU A 90 9.19 -0.21 -0.88
N GLN A 91 9.65 -1.47 -0.85
CA GLN A 91 9.68 -2.32 0.34
C GLN A 91 8.31 -2.46 1.02
N ILE A 92 7.23 -2.40 0.23
CA ILE A 92 5.87 -2.55 0.73
C ILE A 92 5.67 -4.03 1.09
N LYS A 93 5.55 -4.29 2.39
CA LYS A 93 5.21 -5.63 2.89
C LYS A 93 3.72 -5.88 2.66
N PRO A 94 3.33 -6.89 1.86
CA PRO A 94 1.92 -7.16 1.64
C PRO A 94 1.25 -7.51 2.98
N PRO A 95 0.14 -6.86 3.35
CA PRO A 95 -0.53 -7.13 4.61
C PRO A 95 -1.04 -8.57 4.67
N SER A 96 -1.23 -9.13 5.86
CA SER A 96 -1.65 -10.53 6.05
C SER A 96 -2.97 -10.89 5.36
N TRP A 97 -3.83 -9.89 5.13
CA TRP A 97 -5.10 -10.03 4.42
C TRP A 97 -5.00 -9.82 2.90
N SER A 98 -3.86 -9.38 2.36
CA SER A 98 -3.67 -9.07 0.93
C SER A 98 -4.02 -10.23 0.02
N SER A 99 -3.63 -11.46 0.37
CA SER A 99 -3.97 -12.67 -0.41
C SER A 99 -5.49 -12.89 -0.52
N SER A 100 -6.22 -12.62 0.55
CA SER A 100 -7.69 -12.70 0.57
C SER A 100 -8.32 -11.58 -0.26
N PHE A 101 -7.76 -10.37 -0.21
CA PHE A 101 -8.19 -9.26 -1.05
C PHE A 101 -7.98 -9.56 -2.53
N LEU A 102 -6.77 -10.00 -2.92
CA LEU A 102 -6.45 -10.38 -4.30
C LEU A 102 -7.38 -11.49 -4.81
N ALA A 103 -7.71 -12.46 -3.96
CA ALA A 103 -8.69 -13.50 -4.23
C ALA A 103 -10.15 -13.02 -4.32
N GLY A 104 -10.42 -11.73 -4.10
CA GLY A 104 -11.75 -11.12 -4.22
C GLY A 104 -12.65 -11.30 -3.00
N ARG A 105 -12.09 -11.72 -1.86
CA ARG A 105 -12.86 -11.85 -0.62
C ARG A 105 -13.05 -10.49 0.04
N ARG A 106 -14.24 -10.26 0.59
CA ARG A 106 -14.53 -9.04 1.36
C ARG A 106 -13.67 -9.00 2.62
N LEU A 107 -12.96 -7.91 2.81
CA LEU A 107 -12.05 -7.73 3.94
C LEU A 107 -12.79 -7.49 5.28
N THR A 108 -14.07 -7.13 5.24
CA THR A 108 -14.90 -6.89 6.42
C THR A 108 -15.30 -8.16 7.18
N THR A 109 -15.16 -9.34 6.56
CA THR A 109 -15.76 -10.58 7.08
C THR A 109 -14.80 -11.46 7.89
N TYR A 110 -13.47 -11.33 7.70
CA TYR A 110 -12.52 -12.34 8.21
C TYR A 110 -11.43 -11.82 9.15
N GLY A 111 -11.40 -10.52 9.49
CA GLY A 111 -10.45 -9.94 10.43
C GLY A 111 -10.50 -10.48 11.88
N ARG A 112 -11.39 -11.44 12.18
CA ARG A 112 -11.49 -12.07 13.50
C ARG A 112 -10.59 -13.30 13.68
N VAL A 113 -10.24 -14.05 12.63
CA VAL A 113 -9.60 -15.37 12.79
C VAL A 113 -8.09 -15.39 12.53
N THR A 114 -7.56 -14.51 11.68
CA THR A 114 -6.12 -14.45 11.40
C THR A 114 -5.34 -13.67 12.46
N ASN A 115 -5.93 -12.63 13.04
CA ASN A 115 -5.29 -11.83 14.09
C ASN A 115 -5.11 -12.59 15.41
N LEU A 116 -5.95 -13.61 15.68
CA LEU A 116 -5.84 -14.46 16.88
C LEU A 116 -4.58 -15.34 16.89
N ARG A 117 -3.99 -15.65 15.72
CA ARG A 117 -2.81 -16.51 15.60
C ARG A 117 -1.49 -15.74 15.52
N SER A 118 -1.52 -14.44 15.20
CA SER A 118 -0.32 -13.59 15.06
C SER A 118 0.01 -12.77 16.31
N ASP A 119 -0.83 -12.83 17.34
CA ASP A 119 -0.74 -11.96 18.52
C ASP A 119 0.28 -12.43 19.57
N SER A 120 0.76 -13.68 19.52
CA SER A 120 1.76 -14.19 20.46
C SER A 120 3.20 -13.80 20.09
N ASP A 121 3.55 -13.81 18.80
CA ASP A 121 4.94 -13.54 18.36
C ASP A 121 5.21 -12.03 18.13
N SER A 122 4.17 -11.24 17.86
CA SER A 122 4.31 -9.81 17.53
C SER A 122 4.44 -8.89 18.74
N LYS A 123 4.04 -9.33 19.94
CA LYS A 123 4.16 -8.53 21.17
C LYS A 123 5.62 -8.38 21.64
N GLN A 124 6.46 -9.39 21.45
CA GLN A 124 7.88 -9.30 21.87
C GLN A 124 8.75 -8.48 20.91
N LEU A 125 8.41 -8.42 19.61
CA LEU A 125 9.11 -7.59 18.62
C LEU A 125 8.71 -6.10 18.67
N ARG A 126 7.50 -5.77 19.15
CA ARG A 126 6.96 -4.41 19.14
C ARG A 126 7.42 -3.52 20.30
N VAL A 127 7.72 -4.10 21.47
CA VAL A 127 8.31 -3.37 22.61
C VAL A 127 9.69 -2.78 22.25
N TYR A 128 10.41 -3.38 21.30
CA TYR A 128 11.67 -2.83 20.78
C TYR A 128 11.49 -1.73 19.72
N GLN A 129 10.33 -1.67 19.06
CA GLN A 129 10.10 -0.77 17.93
C GLN A 129 9.53 0.60 18.36
N GLU A 130 8.93 0.67 19.56
CA GLU A 130 8.31 1.89 20.08
C GLU A 130 9.34 2.91 20.62
N ASN A 131 10.56 2.47 20.90
CA ASN A 131 11.66 3.30 21.41
C ASN A 131 12.43 4.05 20.29
N ASP A 132 12.09 3.84 19.02
CA ASP A 132 12.86 4.29 17.85
C ASP A 132 12.26 5.49 17.11
N LYS A 133 11.25 6.18 17.69
CA LYS A 133 10.64 7.39 17.10
C LYS A 133 11.60 8.55 16.86
N ASN A 134 12.85 8.45 17.35
CA ASN A 134 13.88 9.47 17.21
C ASN A 134 15.16 8.98 16.52
N ARG A 135 15.17 7.75 15.97
CA ARG A 135 16.30 7.27 15.18
C ARG A 135 16.09 7.61 13.72
N PHE A 136 17.06 8.31 13.16
CA PHE A 136 17.13 8.61 11.74
C PHE A 136 17.26 7.30 10.97
N ASP A 137 16.14 6.75 10.48
CA ASP A 137 16.16 5.54 9.66
C ASP A 137 16.54 5.91 8.23
N LEU A 138 17.82 5.74 7.89
CA LEU A 138 18.34 5.98 6.54
C LEU A 138 17.61 5.14 5.49
N THR A 139 17.11 3.96 5.87
CA THR A 139 16.38 3.07 4.95
C THR A 139 15.05 3.69 4.57
N ALA A 140 14.31 4.21 5.57
CA ALA A 140 13.06 4.93 5.34
C ALA A 140 13.28 6.23 4.55
N HIS A 141 14.40 6.95 4.77
CA HIS A 141 14.72 8.15 3.99
C HIS A 141 15.06 7.80 2.53
N PHE A 142 15.83 6.74 2.31
CA PHE A 142 16.15 6.28 0.96
C PHE A 142 14.90 5.78 0.23
N SER A 143 14.02 5.03 0.90
CA SER A 143 12.76 4.60 0.29
C SER A 143 11.82 5.79 -0.01
N ALA A 144 11.81 6.82 0.83
CA ALA A 144 11.11 8.08 0.55
C ALA A 144 11.66 8.78 -0.69
N LEU A 145 12.99 8.76 -0.90
CA LEU A 145 13.61 9.29 -2.10
C LEU A 145 13.21 8.49 -3.35
N VAL A 146 13.24 7.15 -3.27
CA VAL A 146 12.77 6.29 -4.36
C VAL A 146 11.31 6.59 -4.68
N LEU A 147 10.46 6.72 -3.66
CA LEU A 147 9.07 7.10 -3.82
C LEU A 147 8.93 8.47 -4.51
N ALA A 148 9.69 9.48 -4.09
CA ALA A 148 9.68 10.80 -4.72
C ALA A 148 10.04 10.72 -6.22
N THR A 149 11.08 9.97 -6.59
CA THR A 149 11.46 9.80 -8.01
C THR A 149 10.40 9.09 -8.85
N LEU A 150 9.67 8.14 -8.26
CA LEU A 150 8.56 7.46 -8.93
C LEU A 150 7.33 8.37 -9.05
N LEU A 151 7.07 9.22 -8.07
CA LEU A 151 5.99 10.22 -8.12
C LEU A 151 6.27 11.29 -9.18
N GLU A 152 7.52 11.73 -9.33
CA GLU A 152 7.94 12.60 -10.44
C GLU A 152 7.75 11.95 -11.81
N ALA A 153 7.80 10.61 -11.87
CA ALA A 153 7.53 9.83 -13.08
C ALA A 153 6.03 9.56 -13.33
N ASP A 154 5.13 10.25 -12.63
CA ASP A 154 3.66 10.11 -12.74
C ASP A 154 3.10 8.74 -12.29
N LEU A 155 3.74 8.07 -11.31
CA LEU A 155 3.30 6.75 -10.80
C LEU A 155 1.80 6.69 -10.45
N VAL A 156 1.28 7.71 -9.73
CA VAL A 156 -0.14 7.73 -9.33
C VAL A 156 -1.07 7.73 -10.53
N LYS A 157 -0.73 8.53 -11.56
CA LYS A 157 -1.50 8.63 -12.80
C LYS A 157 -1.44 7.32 -13.60
N ALA A 158 -0.26 6.70 -13.68
CA ALA A 158 -0.08 5.42 -14.36
C ALA A 158 -0.89 4.30 -13.68
N LEU A 159 -0.88 4.24 -12.35
CA LEU A 159 -1.69 3.26 -11.60
C LEU A 159 -3.19 3.52 -11.73
N SER A 160 -3.65 4.77 -11.68
CA SER A 160 -5.07 5.09 -11.90
C SER A 160 -5.52 4.70 -13.31
N GLY A 161 -4.72 5.03 -14.33
CA GLY A 161 -5.03 4.66 -15.72
C GLY A 161 -5.07 3.14 -15.92
N LEU A 162 -4.15 2.40 -15.29
CA LEU A 162 -4.17 0.94 -15.30
C LEU A 162 -5.45 0.38 -14.66
N ILE A 163 -5.88 0.90 -13.50
CA ILE A 163 -7.10 0.43 -12.82
C ILE A 163 -8.35 0.68 -13.68
N GLU A 164 -8.38 1.77 -14.43
CA GLU A 164 -9.49 2.10 -15.34
C GLU A 164 -9.56 1.14 -16.53
N VAL A 165 -8.42 0.86 -17.18
CA VAL A 165 -8.36 0.07 -18.43
C VAL A 165 -8.28 -1.44 -18.19
N GLU A 166 -7.82 -1.89 -17.01
CA GLU A 166 -7.59 -3.31 -16.74
C GLU A 166 -8.89 -4.11 -16.55
N ASN A 167 -9.01 -5.19 -17.33
CA ASN A 167 -10.14 -6.12 -17.28
C ASN A 167 -9.93 -7.23 -16.25
N ASN A 168 -8.67 -7.63 -16.02
CA ASN A 168 -8.34 -8.66 -15.04
C ASN A 168 -8.54 -8.14 -13.61
N GLN A 169 -9.57 -8.65 -12.94
CA GLN A 169 -9.91 -8.27 -11.56
C GLN A 169 -8.76 -8.51 -10.56
N SER A 170 -7.93 -9.52 -10.76
CA SER A 170 -6.79 -9.79 -9.87
C SER A 170 -5.74 -8.68 -9.97
N LEU A 171 -5.35 -8.32 -11.21
CA LEU A 171 -4.40 -7.24 -11.46
C LEU A 171 -4.97 -5.88 -11.04
N LYS A 172 -6.25 -5.63 -11.31
CA LYS A 172 -6.95 -4.43 -10.85
C LYS A 172 -6.88 -4.27 -9.33
N ARG A 173 -7.16 -5.33 -8.57
CA ARG A 173 -7.03 -5.33 -7.10
C ARG A 173 -5.57 -5.12 -6.66
N LYS A 174 -4.61 -5.79 -7.31
CA LYS A 174 -3.17 -5.62 -7.01
C LYS A 174 -2.73 -4.16 -7.22
N ALA A 175 -3.14 -3.53 -8.31
CA ALA A 175 -2.88 -2.12 -8.61
C ALA A 175 -3.57 -1.18 -7.59
N THR A 176 -4.83 -1.43 -7.22
CA THR A 176 -5.54 -0.64 -6.20
C THR A 176 -4.85 -0.73 -4.83
N LEU A 177 -4.38 -1.92 -4.44
CA LEU A 177 -3.64 -2.13 -3.19
C LEU A 177 -2.31 -1.37 -3.23
N LEU A 178 -1.57 -1.46 -4.34
CA LEU A 178 -0.32 -0.72 -4.52
C LEU A 178 -0.55 0.79 -4.45
N LEU A 179 -1.55 1.31 -5.16
CA LEU A 179 -1.92 2.72 -5.14
C LEU A 179 -2.22 3.19 -3.72
N THR A 180 -2.98 2.40 -2.96
CA THR A 180 -3.34 2.75 -1.57
C THR A 180 -2.10 2.80 -0.66
N GLU A 181 -1.20 1.83 -0.77
CA GLU A 181 0.05 1.84 0.01
C GLU A 181 0.99 2.97 -0.42
N VAL A 182 1.06 3.31 -1.72
CA VAL A 182 1.84 4.45 -2.23
C VAL A 182 1.33 5.77 -1.62
N LEU A 183 0.01 5.99 -1.58
CA LEU A 183 -0.58 7.19 -0.97
C LEU A 183 -0.29 7.28 0.52
N LYS A 184 -0.39 6.14 1.22
CA LYS A 184 -0.06 6.04 2.64
C LYS A 184 1.43 6.31 2.92
N LEU A 185 2.32 5.75 2.11
CA LEU A 185 3.76 6.02 2.20
C LEU A 185 4.06 7.49 1.92
N ALA A 186 3.43 8.09 0.92
CA ALA A 186 3.59 9.52 0.60
C ALA A 186 3.17 10.40 1.79
N GLN A 187 2.08 10.06 2.48
CA GLN A 187 1.62 10.78 3.66
C GLN A 187 2.61 10.74 4.84
N HIS A 188 3.29 9.62 5.04
CA HIS A 188 4.16 9.42 6.20
C HIS A 188 5.62 9.84 5.94
N SER A 189 6.09 9.72 4.70
CA SER A 189 7.50 9.85 4.36
C SER A 189 7.86 11.15 3.64
N LEU A 190 6.90 11.85 3.02
CA LEU A 190 7.16 13.06 2.26
C LEU A 190 6.70 14.32 3.01
N PRO A 191 7.30 15.49 2.71
CA PRO A 191 6.81 16.77 3.22
C PRO A 191 5.34 17.01 2.85
N GLN A 192 4.60 17.65 3.76
CA GLN A 192 3.17 17.91 3.59
C GLN A 192 2.82 18.69 2.30
N SER A 193 3.73 19.55 1.82
CA SER A 193 3.56 20.31 0.58
C SER A 193 3.41 19.43 -0.66
N VAL A 194 4.08 18.27 -0.68
CA VAL A 194 4.03 17.30 -1.79
C VAL A 194 2.88 16.31 -1.58
N SER A 195 2.63 15.89 -0.34
CA SER A 195 1.62 14.86 -0.05
C SER A 195 0.18 15.35 -0.22
N PHE A 196 -0.13 16.62 0.07
CA PHE A 196 -1.50 17.12 0.04
C PHE A 196 -2.15 17.01 -1.35
N SER A 197 -1.43 17.38 -2.41
CA SER A 197 -1.96 17.30 -3.79
C SER A 197 -2.21 15.87 -4.23
N LEU A 198 -1.42 14.91 -3.75
CA LEU A 198 -1.56 13.49 -4.08
C LEU A 198 -2.79 12.86 -3.40
N GLN A 199 -3.07 13.25 -2.15
CA GLN A 199 -4.21 12.76 -1.38
C GLN A 199 -5.57 13.15 -1.98
N VAL A 200 -5.62 14.24 -2.74
CA VAL A 200 -6.83 14.68 -3.46
C VAL A 200 -7.15 13.79 -4.67
N LEU A 201 -6.24 12.90 -5.08
CA LEU A 201 -6.41 11.97 -6.21
C LEU A 201 -6.92 12.68 -7.48
N PRO A 202 -6.17 13.67 -8.00
CA PRO A 202 -6.64 14.55 -9.06
C PRO A 202 -6.97 13.83 -10.38
N SER A 203 -6.46 12.62 -10.62
CA SER A 203 -6.83 11.81 -11.79
C SER A 203 -8.18 11.10 -11.64
N LEU A 204 -8.50 10.62 -10.44
CA LEU A 204 -9.70 9.81 -10.18
C LEU A 204 -10.92 10.65 -9.78
N LEU A 205 -10.70 11.73 -9.02
CA LEU A 205 -11.79 12.54 -8.47
C LEU A 205 -12.66 13.22 -9.55
N PRO A 206 -12.11 13.85 -10.61
CA PRO A 206 -12.93 14.49 -11.63
C PRO A 206 -13.85 13.51 -12.38
N ALA A 207 -13.38 12.29 -12.64
CA ALA A 207 -14.17 11.23 -13.27
C ALA A 207 -15.24 10.68 -12.31
N ALA A 208 -14.95 10.61 -11.01
CA ALA A 208 -15.92 10.20 -9.99
C ALA A 208 -17.02 11.25 -9.70
N VAL A 209 -16.78 12.54 -9.93
CA VAL A 209 -17.78 13.60 -9.67
C VAL A 209 -18.68 13.84 -10.88
N LYS A 210 -18.15 13.72 -12.10
CA LYS A 210 -18.92 13.94 -13.33
C LYS A 210 -19.66 12.67 -13.73
N TYR A 211 -21.00 12.73 -13.66
CA TYR A 211 -21.87 11.60 -14.01
C TYR A 211 -21.85 11.22 -15.50
N ASP A 212 -21.46 12.14 -16.39
CA ASP A 212 -21.49 11.96 -17.86
C ASP A 212 -20.21 11.37 -18.45
N VAL A 213 -19.32 10.81 -17.61
CA VAL A 213 -18.05 10.23 -18.05
C VAL A 213 -18.16 8.71 -18.01
N GLU A 214 -17.77 8.03 -19.09
CA GLU A 214 -17.82 6.55 -19.18
C GLU A 214 -17.11 5.83 -18.02
N ASN A 215 -16.08 6.47 -17.44
CA ASN A 215 -15.29 5.94 -16.32
C ASN A 215 -15.83 6.30 -14.93
N HIS A 216 -17.03 6.89 -14.81
CA HIS A 216 -17.60 7.33 -13.53
C HIS A 216 -17.73 6.20 -12.50
N GLU A 217 -18.33 5.08 -12.91
CA GLU A 217 -18.53 3.92 -12.02
C GLU A 217 -17.20 3.30 -11.58
N ILE A 218 -16.23 3.24 -12.49
CA ILE A 218 -14.91 2.68 -12.22
C ILE A 218 -14.13 3.58 -11.25
N SER A 219 -14.16 4.89 -11.46
CA SER A 219 -13.47 5.86 -10.61
C SER A 219 -14.07 5.88 -9.21
N THR A 220 -15.41 5.94 -9.12
CA THR A 220 -16.15 5.90 -7.85
C THR A 220 -15.88 4.60 -7.08
N SER A 221 -15.97 3.45 -7.74
CA SER A 221 -15.69 2.16 -7.10
C SER A 221 -14.23 2.03 -6.65
N THR A 222 -13.28 2.60 -7.39
CA THR A 222 -11.86 2.64 -7.01
C THR A 222 -11.64 3.47 -5.76
N ILE A 223 -12.26 4.65 -5.65
CA ILE A 223 -12.20 5.49 -4.44
C ILE A 223 -12.76 4.74 -3.23
N TYR A 224 -13.91 4.08 -3.36
CA TYR A 224 -14.47 3.26 -2.28
C TYR A 224 -13.56 2.10 -1.88
N GLN A 225 -12.86 1.46 -2.83
CA GLN A 225 -11.89 0.41 -2.52
C GLN A 225 -10.68 0.97 -1.77
N ILE A 226 -10.14 2.12 -2.18
CA ILE A 226 -9.04 2.81 -1.49
C ILE A 226 -9.46 3.15 -0.05
N GLU A 227 -10.64 3.74 0.14
CA GLU A 227 -11.17 4.07 1.47
C GLU A 227 -11.32 2.83 2.35
N SER A 228 -11.91 1.76 1.80
CA SER A 228 -12.10 0.49 2.51
C SER A 228 -10.77 -0.11 2.95
N ILE A 229 -9.78 -0.19 2.06
CA ILE A 229 -8.42 -0.64 2.37
C ILE A 229 -7.80 0.24 3.45
N ASN A 230 -7.87 1.57 3.31
CA ASN A 230 -7.35 2.52 4.29
C ASN A 230 -7.97 2.33 5.67
N ARG A 231 -9.28 2.12 5.76
CA ARG A 231 -9.97 1.84 7.04
C ARG A 231 -9.46 0.54 7.67
N ILE A 232 -9.17 -0.48 6.88
CA ILE A 232 -8.66 -1.77 7.40
C ILE A 232 -7.20 -1.64 7.82
N LEU A 233 -6.37 -0.94 7.04
CA LEU A 233 -5.01 -0.62 7.39
C LEU A 233 -4.97 0.18 8.71
N ALA A 234 -5.80 1.21 8.82
CA ALA A 234 -5.94 2.00 10.03
C ALA A 234 -6.38 1.14 11.21
N ARG A 235 -7.35 0.22 11.07
CA ARG A 235 -7.75 -0.69 12.16
C ARG A 235 -6.65 -1.70 12.54
N SER A 236 -5.93 -2.22 11.56
CA SER A 236 -4.82 -3.15 11.81
C SER A 236 -3.60 -2.48 12.45
N GLY A 237 -3.41 -1.18 12.21
CA GLY A 237 -2.39 -0.34 12.87
C GLY A 237 -2.86 0.28 14.19
N SER A 238 -4.15 0.59 14.32
CA SER A 238 -4.74 1.31 15.46
C SER A 238 -4.81 0.47 16.73
N LEU A 239 -4.76 -0.86 16.64
CA LEU A 239 -4.53 -1.69 17.85
C LEU A 239 -3.09 -1.53 18.38
N THR A 240 -2.23 -0.77 17.70
CA THR A 240 -0.82 -0.54 18.06
C THR A 240 -0.34 0.91 17.99
N THR A 241 -1.22 1.90 17.74
CA THR A 241 -0.80 3.30 17.57
C THR A 241 -1.76 4.33 18.19
N THR A 242 -2.36 4.05 19.35
CA THR A 242 -3.02 5.12 20.14
C THR A 242 -1.98 5.96 20.87
N SER A 243 -1.34 6.87 20.14
CA SER A 243 -0.78 8.11 20.69
C SER A 243 -0.51 9.10 19.55
N GLY A 244 -1.51 9.94 19.26
CA GLY A 244 -1.42 10.92 18.18
C GLY A 244 -2.65 11.83 18.02
N ARG A 245 -2.98 12.60 19.05
CA ARG A 245 -3.62 13.95 19.09
C ARG A 245 -4.81 14.35 18.17
N TYR A 246 -5.43 13.46 17.41
CA TYR A 246 -6.70 13.74 16.72
C TYR A 246 -7.67 12.55 16.77
N ALA A 247 -7.77 11.90 17.94
CA ALA A 247 -8.94 11.09 18.26
C ALA A 247 -9.91 11.99 19.03
N VAL A 248 -11.04 12.29 18.40
CA VAL A 248 -12.18 12.93 19.04
C VAL A 248 -12.56 12.08 20.26
N VAL A 249 -12.54 12.75 21.41
CA VAL A 249 -13.08 12.38 22.73
C VAL A 249 -14.14 11.28 22.66
N ASP A 250 -13.78 10.04 22.99
CA ASP A 250 -14.71 9.05 23.57
C ASP A 250 -14.00 7.82 24.21
N GLU A 251 -12.70 7.93 24.54
CA GLU A 251 -11.87 6.80 24.98
C GLU A 251 -11.56 6.79 26.49
N GLU A 252 -12.29 7.55 27.31
CA GLU A 252 -12.17 7.45 28.78
C GLU A 252 -13.22 6.54 29.44
N ILE A 253 -14.24 6.08 28.72
CA ILE A 253 -15.30 5.23 29.32
C ILE A 253 -14.99 3.71 29.19
N SER A 254 -14.08 3.31 28.30
CA SER A 254 -13.96 1.89 27.92
C SER A 254 -12.84 1.09 28.59
N ALA A 255 -11.86 1.75 29.23
CA ALA A 255 -10.68 1.05 29.76
C ALA A 255 -10.85 0.49 31.19
N SER A 256 -11.89 0.89 31.92
CA SER A 256 -12.17 0.45 33.29
C SER A 256 -13.06 -0.81 33.39
N LEU A 257 -13.56 -1.34 32.27
CA LEU A 257 -14.52 -2.46 32.26
C LEU A 257 -13.90 -3.83 31.92
N LEU A 258 -12.58 -3.94 31.71
CA LEU A 258 -11.96 -5.17 31.20
C LEU A 258 -11.05 -5.92 32.20
N SER A 259 -11.17 -5.63 33.51
CA SER A 259 -10.65 -6.54 34.55
C SER A 259 -11.79 -7.36 35.14
N GLY A 260 -12.04 -8.54 34.55
CA GLY A 260 -13.00 -9.53 35.07
C GLY A 260 -13.63 -10.35 33.95
N GLU A 261 -13.58 -11.69 34.11
CA GLU A 261 -14.15 -12.80 33.33
C GLU A 261 -15.23 -12.53 32.24
N PRO A 262 -15.28 -13.39 31.19
CA PRO A 262 -16.21 -13.22 30.07
C PRO A 262 -17.65 -13.58 30.47
N ALA A 263 -18.35 -12.65 31.11
CA ALA A 263 -19.79 -12.75 31.30
C ALA A 263 -20.48 -12.63 29.93
N LYS A 264 -21.33 -13.61 29.61
CA LYS A 264 -22.22 -13.63 28.45
C LYS A 264 -23.22 -12.47 28.54
N ASN A 265 -22.80 -11.27 28.17
CA ASN A 265 -23.69 -10.12 28.05
C ASN A 265 -24.53 -10.23 26.78
N ARG A 266 -25.64 -10.97 26.89
CA ARG A 266 -26.85 -10.71 26.12
C ARG A 266 -27.89 -10.10 27.06
N LEU A 267 -27.68 -8.84 27.46
CA LEU A 267 -28.80 -8.07 28.01
C LEU A 267 -29.77 -7.76 26.86
N ASN A 268 -30.89 -8.47 26.87
CA ASN A 268 -32.01 -8.22 25.98
C ASN A 268 -32.74 -6.96 26.49
N PRO A 269 -32.96 -5.91 25.68
CA PRO A 269 -33.58 -4.65 26.14
C PRO A 269 -35.06 -4.77 26.56
N ALA A 270 -35.62 -5.98 26.59
CA ALA A 270 -36.96 -6.31 27.07
C ALA A 270 -36.92 -7.23 28.30
N MET A 271 -35.99 -6.98 29.24
CA MET A 271 -35.91 -7.77 30.46
C MET A 271 -36.92 -7.27 31.49
N ASP A 272 -37.83 -8.16 31.90
CA ASP A 272 -38.82 -7.90 32.95
C ASP A 272 -38.15 -7.77 34.33
N GLU A 273 -38.75 -6.98 35.23
CA GLU A 273 -38.24 -6.65 36.57
C GLU A 273 -37.95 -7.91 37.39
N ALA A 274 -38.78 -8.95 37.24
CA ALA A 274 -38.58 -10.24 37.89
C ALA A 274 -37.30 -10.95 37.43
N SER A 275 -36.95 -10.84 36.14
CA SER A 275 -35.73 -11.44 35.59
C SER A 275 -34.48 -10.69 36.05
N PHE A 276 -34.57 -9.36 36.14
CA PHE A 276 -33.49 -8.51 36.67
C PHE A 276 -33.16 -8.83 38.14
N ARG A 277 -34.19 -8.96 38.99
CA ARG A 277 -34.01 -9.31 40.41
C ARG A 277 -33.34 -10.68 40.59
N ASN A 278 -33.73 -11.67 39.79
CA ASN A 278 -33.11 -12.99 39.84
C ASN A 278 -31.62 -12.95 39.45
N HIS A 279 -31.26 -12.17 38.43
CA HIS A 279 -29.85 -12.01 38.04
C HIS A 279 -29.03 -11.28 39.12
N ILE A 280 -29.63 -10.29 39.81
CA ILE A 280 -28.96 -9.63 40.95
C ILE A 280 -28.71 -10.60 42.09
N LEU A 281 -29.69 -11.42 42.46
CA LEU A 281 -29.49 -12.44 43.50
C LEU A 281 -28.42 -13.46 43.11
N GLU A 282 -28.31 -13.77 41.82
CA GLU A 282 -27.29 -14.68 41.29
C GLU A 282 -25.86 -14.11 41.36
N THR A 283 -25.72 -12.78 41.44
CA THR A 283 -24.38 -12.16 41.57
C THR A 283 -23.75 -12.33 42.94
N GLN A 284 -24.46 -12.84 43.96
CA GLN A 284 -23.98 -13.04 45.34
C GLN A 284 -23.36 -11.79 46.00
N VAL A 285 -23.66 -10.60 45.47
CA VAL A 285 -23.19 -9.31 46.02
C VAL A 285 -24.09 -8.79 47.14
N LEU A 286 -25.29 -9.40 47.32
CA LEU A 286 -26.28 -9.05 48.36
C LEU A 286 -26.68 -10.28 49.18
#